data_AF-A0AAN8GC74-F1
#
_entry.id   AF-A0AAN8GC74-F1
#
_cell.length_a   1.000
_cell.length_b   1.000
_cell.length_c   1.000
_cell.angle_alpha   90.00
_cell.angle_beta   90.00
_cell.angle_gamma   90.00
#
_symmetry.space_group_name_H-M   'P 1'
#
loop_
_entity.id
_entity.type
_entity.pdbx_description
1 polymer ?
#
loop_
_entity_poly.entity_id
_entity_poly.type
_entity_poly.pdbx_seq_one_letter_code
_entity_poly.pdbx_strand_id
1 'polypeptide(L)'
;MENYDAEYKQKLNGNRRIFMSALADHIHDLIARLREKGALQAFEAKEIQKVSSDNNPEVGISTLIDILCNRDEDVFKKFKGCLREMGLNELVNDLLEGK
;
A
#
# COMPACT_ATOMS: atom_id res chain seq x y z
N MET A 1 -5.92 15.83 20.16
CA MET A 1 -5.08 15.15 19.16
C MET A 1 -5.88 13.94 18.69
N GLU A 2 -6.53 14.07 17.54
CA GLU A 2 -7.14 12.92 16.90
C GLU A 2 -6.05 11.90 16.57
N ASN A 3 -6.34 10.64 16.89
CA ASN A 3 -5.43 9.52 16.78
C ASN A 3 -5.39 9.03 15.33
N TYR A 4 -5.08 9.94 14.39
CA TYR A 4 -5.05 9.69 12.94
C TYR A 4 -4.17 8.48 12.60
N ASP A 5 -3.12 8.26 13.40
CA ASP A 5 -2.22 7.12 13.32
C ASP A 5 -2.90 5.76 13.48
N ALA A 6 -3.97 5.67 14.27
CA ALA A 6 -4.70 4.42 14.46
C ALA A 6 -5.67 4.15 13.29
N GLU A 7 -6.25 5.19 12.71
CA GLU A 7 -7.35 5.05 11.74
C GLU A 7 -6.86 4.50 10.39
N TYR A 8 -5.78 5.04 9.82
CA TYR A 8 -5.29 4.51 8.54
C TYR A 8 -4.69 3.11 8.69
N LYS A 9 -4.06 2.80 9.82
CA LYS A 9 -3.56 1.45 10.14
C LYS A 9 -4.71 0.46 10.24
N GLN A 10 -5.82 0.88 10.86
CA GLN A 10 -7.04 0.09 10.90
C GLN A 10 -7.64 -0.13 9.51
N LYS A 11 -7.69 0.90 8.66
CA LYS A 11 -8.19 0.81 7.28
C LYS A 11 -7.33 -0.11 6.41
N LEU A 12 -6.01 0.00 6.51
CA LEU A 12 -5.06 -0.87 5.81
C LEU A 12 -5.19 -2.33 6.25
N ASN A 13 -5.21 -2.59 7.56
CA ASN A 13 -5.30 -3.95 8.08
C ASN A 13 -6.69 -4.57 7.91
N GLY A 14 -7.75 -3.79 8.14
CA GLY A 14 -9.14 -4.25 8.00
C GLY A 14 -9.49 -4.64 6.56
N ASN A 15 -8.88 -3.95 5.58
CA ASN A 15 -9.10 -4.23 4.16
C ASN A 15 -7.94 -5.01 3.51
N ARG A 16 -7.03 -5.59 4.30
CA ARG A 16 -5.81 -6.26 3.81
C ARG A 16 -6.10 -7.28 2.70
N ARG A 17 -7.10 -8.13 2.89
CA ARG A 17 -7.45 -9.17 1.91
C ARG A 17 -7.92 -8.58 0.58
N ILE A 18 -8.66 -7.48 0.62
CA ILE A 18 -9.14 -6.79 -0.59
C ILE A 18 -7.95 -6.16 -1.31
N PHE A 19 -7.05 -5.50 -0.59
CA PHE A 19 -5.82 -4.96 -1.17
C PHE A 19 -4.95 -6.03 -1.81
N MET A 20 -4.75 -7.17 -1.14
CA MET A 20 -3.95 -8.29 -1.68
C MET A 20 -4.48 -8.74 -3.04
N SER A 21 -5.79 -8.94 -3.17
CA SER A 21 -6.40 -9.37 -4.43
C SER A 21 -6.43 -8.25 -5.49
N ALA A 22 -6.80 -7.02 -5.10
CA ALA A 22 -6.98 -5.92 -6.04
C ALA A 22 -5.66 -5.32 -6.55
N LEU A 23 -4.57 -5.48 -5.81
CA LEU A 23 -3.26 -4.89 -6.13
C LEU A 23 -2.21 -5.92 -6.55
N ALA A 24 -2.52 -7.23 -6.50
CA ALA A 24 -1.57 -8.29 -6.87
C ALA A 24 -0.96 -8.05 -8.26
N ASP A 25 -1.80 -7.78 -9.27
CA ASP A 25 -1.36 -7.53 -10.65
C ASP A 25 -0.62 -6.19 -10.82
N HIS A 26 -0.69 -5.33 -9.82
CA HIS A 26 -0.14 -3.98 -9.83
C HIS A 26 1.10 -3.82 -8.95
N ILE A 27 1.51 -4.87 -8.23
CA ILE A 27 2.54 -4.79 -7.18
C ILE A 27 3.85 -4.17 -7.69
N HIS A 28 4.31 -4.53 -8.88
CA HIS A 28 5.58 -4.04 -9.42
C HIS A 28 5.54 -2.54 -9.76
N ASP A 29 4.48 -2.08 -10.44
CA ASP A 29 4.30 -0.65 -10.76
C ASP A 29 4.07 0.17 -9.47
N LEU A 30 3.28 -0.38 -8.54
CA LEU A 30 3.02 0.25 -7.25
C LEU A 30 4.30 0.46 -6.43
N ILE A 31 5.17 -0.55 -6.33
CA ILE A 31 6.47 -0.43 -5.65
C ILE A 31 7.34 0.64 -6.33
N ALA A 32 7.39 0.65 -7.67
CA ALA A 32 8.20 1.62 -8.41
C ALA A 32 7.75 3.06 -8.11
N ARG A 33 6.45 3.34 -8.21
CA ARG A 33 5.88 4.66 -7.92
C ARG A 33 6.06 5.08 -6.46
N LEU A 34 5.86 4.16 -5.52
CA LEU A 34 6.08 4.42 -4.10
C LEU A 34 7.54 4.77 -3.80
N ARG A 35 8.49 4.12 -4.48
CA ARG A 35 9.92 4.46 -4.37
C ARG A 35 10.21 5.84 -4.97
N GLU A 36 9.66 6.14 -6.14
CA GLU A 36 9.83 7.45 -6.80
C GLU A 36 9.30 8.60 -5.94
N LYS A 37 8.19 8.40 -5.24
CA LYS A 37 7.62 9.38 -4.30
C LYS A 37 8.31 9.40 -2.93
N GLY A 38 9.34 8.58 -2.72
CA GLY A 38 10.04 8.46 -1.44
C GLY A 38 9.18 7.89 -0.30
N ALA A 39 8.12 7.14 -0.63
CA ALA A 39 7.31 6.40 0.33
C ALA A 39 8.02 5.12 0.79
N LEU A 40 8.77 4.49 -0.11
CA LEU A 40 9.60 3.31 0.16
C LEU A 40 11.08 3.60 -0.05
N GLN A 41 11.91 3.06 0.85
CA GLN A 41 13.36 3.01 0.67
C GLN A 41 13.73 1.88 -0.30
N ALA A 42 14.95 1.97 -0.88
CA ALA A 42 15.41 0.99 -1.85
C ALA A 42 15.49 -0.44 -1.29
N PHE A 43 15.82 -0.59 0.00
CA PHE A 43 15.87 -1.90 0.64
C PHE A 43 14.46 -2.50 0.81
N GLU A 44 13.48 -1.69 1.24
CA GLU A 44 12.09 -2.10 1.43
C GLU A 44 11.48 -2.55 0.10
N ALA A 45 11.69 -1.77 -0.96
CA ALA A 45 11.25 -2.13 -2.30
C ALA A 45 11.84 -3.48 -2.76
N LYS A 46 13.11 -3.73 -2.46
CA LYS A 46 13.78 -4.99 -2.81
C LYS A 46 13.24 -6.17 -2.01
N GLU A 47 12.93 -6.00 -0.72
CA GLU A 47 12.34 -7.04 0.10
C GLU A 47 10.94 -7.40 -0.38
N ILE A 48 10.10 -6.39 -0.65
CA ILE A 48 8.76 -6.62 -1.21
C ILE A 48 8.87 -7.35 -2.56
N GLN A 49 9.73 -6.89 -3.47
CA GLN A 49 9.95 -7.54 -4.78
C GLN A 49 10.41 -9.00 -4.65
N LYS A 50 11.24 -9.31 -3.65
CA LYS A 50 11.74 -10.66 -3.41
C LYS A 50 10.61 -11.61 -2.99
N VAL A 51 9.70 -11.15 -2.14
CA VAL A 51 8.56 -11.98 -1.68
C VAL A 51 7.39 -11.96 -2.66
N SER A 52 7.28 -10.91 -3.49
CA SER A 52 6.27 -10.75 -4.54
C SER A 52 6.62 -11.48 -5.85
N SER A 53 7.48 -12.50 -5.81
CA SER A 53 7.81 -13.30 -7.01
C SER A 53 6.54 -13.79 -7.71
N ASP A 54 6.60 -14.07 -9.01
CA ASP A 54 5.46 -14.37 -9.90
C ASP A 54 4.38 -15.33 -9.35
N ASN A 55 4.73 -16.22 -8.41
CA ASN A 55 3.79 -17.16 -7.80
C ASN A 55 3.08 -16.63 -6.53
N ASN A 56 3.49 -15.49 -5.97
CA ASN A 56 3.00 -14.95 -4.69
C ASN A 56 2.90 -13.39 -4.64
N PRO A 57 2.33 -12.71 -5.65
CA PRO A 57 2.22 -11.24 -5.63
C PRO A 57 1.42 -10.70 -4.43
N GLU A 58 0.43 -11.47 -3.96
CA GLU A 58 -0.37 -11.15 -2.77
C GLU A 58 0.47 -11.04 -1.49
N VAL A 59 1.50 -11.89 -1.35
CA VAL A 59 2.43 -11.83 -0.21
C VAL A 59 3.22 -10.51 -0.23
N GLY A 60 3.62 -10.07 -1.43
CA GLY A 60 4.20 -8.74 -1.65
C GLY A 60 3.30 -7.62 -1.16
N ILE A 61 2.01 -7.65 -1.52
CA ILE A 61 1.05 -6.65 -1.05
C ILE A 61 0.88 -6.70 0.47
N SER A 62 0.80 -7.91 1.05
CA SER A 62 0.75 -8.07 2.50
C SER A 62 1.96 -7.43 3.19
N THR A 63 3.18 -7.69 2.71
CA THR A 63 4.41 -7.09 3.24
C THR A 63 4.44 -5.57 3.05
N LEU A 64 3.97 -5.06 1.91
CA LEU A 64 3.82 -3.62 1.70
C LEU A 64 2.89 -3.00 2.75
N ILE A 65 1.74 -3.63 3.03
CA ILE A 65 0.80 -3.15 4.06
C ILE A 65 1.45 -3.16 5.45
N ASP A 66 2.22 -4.19 5.79
CA ASP A 66 2.96 -4.25 7.06
C ASP A 66 3.95 -3.07 7.19
N ILE A 67 4.66 -2.75 6.10
CA ILE A 67 5.56 -1.59 6.08
C ILE A 67 4.75 -0.30 6.26
N LEU A 68 3.69 -0.09 5.48
CA LEU A 68 2.87 1.13 5.55
C LEU A 68 2.25 1.34 6.94
N CYS A 69 1.87 0.26 7.65
CA CYS A 69 1.32 0.34 9.00
C CYS A 69 2.35 0.80 10.05
N ASN A 70 3.65 0.63 9.78
CA ASN A 70 4.73 1.06 10.67
C ASN A 70 5.31 2.43 10.29
N ARG A 71 4.74 3.10 9.28
CA ARG A 71 5.21 4.40 8.78
C ARG A 71 4.23 5.50 9.15
N ASP A 72 4.71 6.73 8.99
CA ASP A 72 3.94 7.94 9.26
C ASP A 72 2.82 8.17 8.24
N GLU A 73 1.94 9.11 8.57
CA GLU A 73 0.81 9.50 7.74
C GLU A 73 1.23 10.06 6.36
N ASP A 74 2.42 10.65 6.23
CA ASP A 74 2.92 11.18 4.95
C ASP A 74 3.16 10.05 3.94
N VAL A 75 3.75 8.95 4.40
CA VAL A 75 3.91 7.72 3.59
C VAL A 75 2.54 7.17 3.18
N PHE A 76 1.54 7.19 4.07
CA PHE A 76 0.18 6.78 3.74
C PHE A 76 -0.48 7.68 2.70
N LYS A 77 -0.30 9.01 2.80
CA LYS A 77 -0.78 9.98 1.79
C LYS A 77 -0.15 9.72 0.42
N LYS A 78 1.15 9.44 0.36
CA LYS A 78 1.83 9.06 -0.88
C LYS A 78 1.29 7.77 -1.47
N PHE A 79 1.00 6.76 -0.64
CA PHE A 79 0.36 5.52 -1.07
C PHE A 79 -1.02 5.76 -1.68
N LYS A 80 -1.89 6.52 -1.01
CA LYS A 80 -3.18 6.94 -1.57
C LYS A 80 -3.02 7.66 -2.92
N GLY A 81 -2.06 8.57 -3.01
CA GLY A 81 -1.73 9.29 -4.24
C GLY A 81 -1.38 8.34 -5.38
N CYS A 82 -0.50 7.36 -5.13
CA CYS A 82 -0.15 6.33 -6.12
C CYS A 82 -1.38 5.58 -6.62
N LEU A 83 -2.26 5.12 -5.72
CA LEU A 83 -3.47 4.38 -6.10
C LEU A 83 -4.37 5.22 -7.03
N ARG A 84 -4.54 6.52 -6.74
CA ARG A 84 -5.32 7.42 -7.58
C ARG A 84 -4.68 7.64 -8.96
N GLU A 85 -3.37 7.82 -9.01
CA GLU A 85 -2.61 7.96 -10.26
C GLU A 85 -2.66 6.70 -11.13
N MET A 86 -2.83 5.53 -10.50
CA MET A 86 -3.04 4.25 -11.19
C MET A 86 -4.50 4.02 -11.60
N GLY A 87 -5.40 4.98 -11.35
CA GLY A 87 -6.82 4.88 -11.68
C GLY A 87 -7.66 4.08 -10.67
N LEU A 88 -7.06 3.62 -9.57
CA LEU A 88 -7.71 2.81 -8.52
C LEU A 88 -8.49 3.70 -7.52
N ASN A 89 -9.28 4.64 -8.04
CA ASN A 89 -9.98 5.65 -7.23
C ASN A 89 -11.06 5.01 -6.34
N GLU A 90 -11.80 4.04 -6.86
CA GLU A 90 -12.82 3.31 -6.10
C GLU A 90 -12.19 2.59 -4.90
N LEU A 91 -11.05 1.93 -5.09
CA LEU A 91 -10.31 1.27 -4.01
C LEU A 91 -9.93 2.26 -2.89
N VAL A 92 -9.56 3.49 -3.25
CA VAL A 92 -9.26 4.55 -2.28
C VAL A 92 -10.53 5.04 -1.58
N ASN A 93 -11.60 5.29 -2.33
CA ASN A 93 -12.86 5.81 -1.79
C ASN A 93 -13.49 4.81 -0.82
N ASP A 94 -13.59 3.55 -1.22
CA ASP A 94 -14.30 2.50 -0.48
C ASP A 94 -13.51 2.05 0.75
N LEU A 95 -12.19 1.86 0.61
CA LEU A 95 -11.39 1.19 1.65
C LEU A 95 -10.62 2.16 2.54
N LEU A 96 -10.32 3.36 2.06
CA LEU A 96 -9.47 4.32 2.78
C LEU A 96 -10.20 5.61 3.16
N GLU A 97 -11.29 5.96 2.50
CA GLU A 97 -12.10 7.15 2.81
C GLU A 97 -13.47 6.83 3.42
N GLY A 98 -13.97 5.60 3.23
CA GLY A 98 -15.22 5.12 3.85
C GLY A 98 -16.45 5.86 3.32
N LYS A 99 -16.52 6.07 2.01
CA LYS A 99 -17.68 6.67 1.33
C LYS A 99 -18.77 5.66 1.01
#